data_AF-A0A660UYT4-F1
#
_entry.id   AF-A0A660UYT4-F1
#
_cell.length_a   1.000
_cell.length_b   1.000
_cell.length_c   1.000
_cell.angle_alpha   90.00
_cell.angle_beta   90.00
_cell.angle_gamma   90.00
#
_symmetry.space_group_name_H-M   'P 1'
#
loop_
_entity.id
_entity.type
_entity.pdbx_description
1 polymer ?
#
loop_
_entity_poly.entity_id
_entity_poly.type
_entity_poly.pdbx_seq_one_letter_code
_entity_poly.pdbx_strand_id
1 'polypeptide(L)'
;MRSLCMLLLCCCGVVFSGCQEANRGIEVIVADGTQFPAEMAGKWVVEGKNNFWAMTFEADGTISWCALGMGGFEVVPGKVSRFPTRYGGKGIFKPGKWTVSYDPSLRELSVEVVIEHFHMDLKPGQSLEGSTTDFLSGPVSEDYTVWEADWFSKEKLVGFTPERKEVPETKELQFRKKVIFRKEQQTTER
;
A
#
# COMPACT_ATOMS: atom_id res chain seq x y z
N MET A 1 -46.65 -34.14 -44.62
CA MET A 1 -45.41 -34.90 -44.43
C MET A 1 -44.25 -33.93 -44.43
N ARG A 2 -43.43 -33.99 -43.37
CA ARG A 2 -42.08 -33.41 -43.20
C ARG A 2 -41.97 -31.92 -42.83
N SER A 3 -41.72 -31.75 -41.53
CA SER A 3 -41.04 -30.67 -40.83
C SER A 3 -39.77 -30.16 -41.54
N LEU A 4 -39.46 -28.88 -41.34
CA LEU A 4 -38.09 -28.50 -40.96
C LEU A 4 -38.09 -27.20 -40.13
N CYS A 5 -37.51 -27.32 -38.95
CA CYS A 5 -37.27 -26.29 -37.95
C CYS A 5 -36.30 -25.22 -38.45
N MET A 6 -36.51 -23.96 -38.06
CA MET A 6 -35.40 -23.06 -37.74
C MET A 6 -35.83 -22.14 -36.59
N LEU A 7 -35.52 -22.58 -35.37
CA LEU A 7 -35.44 -21.73 -34.20
C LEU A 7 -34.31 -20.71 -34.43
N LEU A 8 -34.64 -19.43 -34.55
CA LEU A 8 -33.65 -18.37 -34.35
C LEU A 8 -33.45 -18.18 -32.84
N LEU A 9 -32.34 -18.73 -32.35
CA LEU A 9 -31.73 -18.38 -31.07
C LEU A 9 -31.36 -16.88 -31.10
N CYS A 10 -32.07 -16.04 -30.35
CA CYS A 10 -31.56 -14.73 -29.97
C CYS A 10 -30.82 -14.90 -28.64
N CYS A 11 -29.53 -15.23 -28.75
CA CYS A 11 -28.63 -15.45 -27.62
C CYS A 11 -28.55 -14.20 -26.73
N CYS A 12 -28.70 -14.45 -25.43
CA CYS A 12 -28.43 -13.54 -24.33
C CYS A 12 -27.04 -12.91 -24.46
N GLY A 13 -26.98 -11.68 -24.95
CA GLY A 13 -25.81 -10.82 -24.86
C GLY A 13 -25.89 -9.94 -23.62
N VAL A 14 -25.89 -10.53 -22.42
CA VAL A 14 -25.63 -9.75 -21.19
C VAL A 14 -24.14 -9.54 -21.15
N VAL A 15 -23.70 -8.45 -21.77
CA VAL A 15 -22.33 -7.95 -21.67
C VAL A 15 -22.18 -7.44 -20.23
N PHE A 16 -21.71 -8.30 -19.33
CA PHE A 16 -21.06 -7.79 -18.11
C PHE A 16 -19.78 -7.09 -18.57
N SER A 17 -19.92 -5.80 -18.91
CA SER A 17 -18.81 -4.85 -18.88
C SER A 17 -18.40 -4.70 -17.41
N GLY A 18 -17.65 -5.69 -16.92
CA GLY A 18 -16.80 -5.48 -15.75
C GLY A 18 -15.75 -4.48 -16.17
N CYS A 19 -16.00 -3.20 -15.87
CA CYS A 19 -14.96 -2.18 -15.81
C CYS A 19 -13.96 -2.63 -14.75
N GLN A 20 -13.00 -3.45 -15.16
CA GLN A 20 -11.75 -3.62 -14.43
C GLN A 20 -11.00 -2.30 -14.62
N GLU A 21 -11.30 -1.30 -13.80
CA GLU A 21 -10.41 -0.14 -13.73
C GLU A 21 -9.04 -0.67 -13.32
N ALA A 22 -8.09 -0.45 -14.21
CA ALA A 22 -6.71 -0.86 -14.08
C ALA A 22 -6.06 -0.04 -12.94
N ASN A 23 -6.17 -0.52 -11.71
CA ASN A 23 -5.40 0.04 -10.60
C ASN A 23 -3.96 -0.48 -10.72
N ARG A 24 -3.16 0.20 -11.57
CA ARG A 24 -1.83 -0.21 -12.08
C ARG A 24 -0.71 -0.32 -11.03
N GLY A 25 -1.03 -0.41 -9.75
CA GLY A 25 -0.04 -0.51 -8.68
C GLY A 25 -0.48 -1.32 -7.47
N ILE A 26 -1.70 -1.87 -7.45
CA ILE A 26 -2.24 -2.57 -6.28
C ILE A 26 -2.99 -3.82 -6.71
N GLU A 27 -2.74 -4.91 -6.01
CA GLU A 27 -3.53 -6.14 -6.07
C GLU A 27 -4.31 -6.31 -4.78
N VAL A 28 -5.61 -6.59 -4.90
CA VAL A 28 -6.50 -6.85 -3.77
C VAL A 28 -6.92 -8.32 -3.81
N ILE A 29 -6.76 -9.02 -2.69
CA ILE A 29 -7.06 -10.45 -2.54
C ILE A 29 -7.97 -10.65 -1.34
N VAL A 30 -9.14 -11.24 -1.54
CA VAL A 30 -10.02 -11.63 -0.43
C VAL A 30 -10.09 -13.15 -0.37
N ALA A 31 -9.77 -13.73 0.79
CA ALA A 31 -9.47 -15.16 0.92
C ALA A 31 -10.63 -16.09 0.51
N ASP A 32 -11.87 -15.69 0.77
CA ASP A 32 -13.08 -16.44 0.42
C ASP A 32 -13.66 -16.06 -0.97
N GLY A 33 -12.97 -15.18 -1.71
CA GLY A 33 -13.40 -14.69 -3.00
C GLY A 33 -14.55 -13.66 -2.97
N THR A 34 -14.93 -13.19 -1.78
CA THR A 34 -15.93 -12.11 -1.64
C THR A 34 -15.31 -10.74 -1.95
N GLN A 35 -16.12 -9.68 -1.84
CA GLN A 35 -15.64 -8.31 -2.00
C GLN A 35 -14.91 -7.83 -0.74
N PHE A 36 -13.99 -6.89 -0.92
CA PHE A 36 -13.37 -6.21 0.22
C PHE A 36 -14.45 -5.47 1.05
N PRO A 37 -14.44 -5.54 2.39
CA PRO A 37 -15.50 -4.94 3.20
C PRO A 37 -15.53 -3.41 3.02
N ALA A 38 -16.69 -2.85 2.65
CA ALA A 38 -16.84 -1.41 2.46
C ALA A 38 -16.61 -0.61 3.76
N GLU A 39 -16.86 -1.24 4.91
CA GLU A 39 -16.61 -0.70 6.25
C GLU A 39 -15.12 -0.47 6.52
N MET A 40 -14.21 -1.08 5.75
CA MET A 40 -12.78 -0.81 5.86
C MET A 40 -12.38 0.53 5.21
N ALA A 41 -13.17 1.01 4.24
CA ALA A 41 -12.83 2.20 3.46
C ALA A 41 -12.72 3.46 4.34
N GLY A 42 -11.67 4.24 4.12
CA GLY A 42 -11.36 5.44 4.89
C GLY A 42 -9.88 5.53 5.22
N LYS A 43 -9.53 6.61 5.93
CA LYS A 43 -8.14 6.87 6.34
C LYS A 43 -7.83 6.20 7.67
N TRP A 44 -6.73 5.46 7.71
CA TRP A 44 -6.21 4.75 8.85
C TRP A 44 -4.88 5.38 9.25
N VAL A 45 -4.75 5.75 10.51
CA VAL A 45 -3.58 6.44 11.05
C VAL A 45 -3.05 5.66 12.23
N VAL A 46 -1.75 5.44 12.26
CA VAL A 46 -1.09 4.77 13.37
C VAL A 46 -1.15 5.60 14.65
N GLU A 47 -1.39 4.95 15.78
CA GLU A 47 -1.35 5.56 17.09
C GLU A 47 0.09 5.80 17.58
N GLY A 48 0.20 6.78 18.48
CA GLY A 48 1.43 7.05 19.22
C GLY A 48 2.36 8.03 18.53
N LYS A 49 3.29 8.57 19.32
CA LYS A 49 4.29 9.55 18.85
C LYS A 49 5.38 8.83 18.04
N ASN A 50 5.90 9.51 17.02
CA ASN A 50 6.99 9.02 16.14
C ASN A 50 6.64 7.79 15.29
N ASN A 51 5.36 7.52 15.05
CA ASN A 51 4.92 6.60 14.00
C ASN A 51 4.26 7.43 12.90
N PHE A 52 4.64 7.20 11.66
CA PHE A 52 4.17 8.02 10.54
C PHE A 52 3.22 7.29 9.59
N TRP A 53 3.01 5.99 9.82
CA TRP A 53 2.13 5.19 9.00
C TRP A 53 0.72 5.78 8.96
N ALA A 54 0.27 6.10 7.76
CA ALA A 54 -1.13 6.34 7.48
C ALA A 54 -1.43 5.84 6.08
N MET A 55 -2.67 5.42 5.84
CA MET A 55 -3.11 5.01 4.51
C MET A 55 -4.61 5.18 4.36
N THR A 56 -5.06 5.38 3.12
CA THR A 56 -6.48 5.47 2.81
C THR A 56 -6.88 4.28 1.97
N PHE A 57 -7.75 3.43 2.53
CA PHE A 57 -8.39 2.35 1.78
C PHE A 57 -9.63 2.87 1.07
N GLU A 58 -9.81 2.48 -0.18
CA GLU A 58 -11.03 2.68 -0.94
C GLU A 58 -12.01 1.52 -0.73
N ALA A 59 -13.26 1.67 -1.18
CA ALA A 59 -14.30 0.65 -1.01
C ALA A 59 -14.00 -0.69 -1.70
N ASP A 60 -13.10 -0.70 -2.68
CA ASP A 60 -12.64 -1.90 -3.38
C ASP A 60 -11.40 -2.55 -2.73
N GLY A 61 -10.91 -1.98 -1.63
CA GLY A 61 -9.72 -2.43 -0.90
C GLY A 61 -8.40 -1.92 -1.45
N THR A 62 -8.43 -1.11 -2.51
CA THR A 62 -7.22 -0.44 -3.01
C THR A 62 -6.79 0.69 -2.07
N ILE A 63 -5.54 1.13 -2.18
CA ILE A 63 -4.97 2.22 -1.38
C ILE A 63 -4.78 3.44 -2.28
N SER A 64 -5.45 4.56 -2.00
CA SER A 64 -5.32 5.77 -2.81
C SER A 64 -4.14 6.66 -2.39
N TRP A 65 -3.69 6.53 -1.14
CA TRP A 65 -2.60 7.32 -0.56
C TRP A 65 -2.01 6.61 0.66
N CYS A 66 -0.71 6.79 0.90
CA CYS A 66 -0.02 6.31 2.08
C CYS A 66 1.10 7.26 2.54
N ALA A 67 1.19 7.51 3.84
CA ALA A 67 2.39 8.01 4.49
C ALA A 67 3.20 6.82 5.02
N LEU A 68 4.45 6.70 4.59
CA LEU A 68 5.32 5.58 4.99
C LEU A 68 5.77 5.71 6.45
N GLY A 69 5.94 4.57 7.13
CA GLY A 69 6.52 4.51 8.47
C GLY A 69 7.93 5.09 8.55
N MET A 70 8.68 5.06 7.44
CA MET A 70 9.92 5.78 7.27
C MET A 70 9.63 7.28 7.04
N GLY A 71 9.71 8.08 8.11
CA GLY A 71 9.75 9.55 8.03
C GLY A 71 8.46 10.24 7.56
N GLY A 72 7.38 9.51 7.31
CA GLY A 72 6.08 10.08 6.92
C GLY A 72 6.05 10.63 5.49
N PHE A 73 6.90 10.13 4.62
CA PHE A 73 6.86 10.50 3.21
C PHE A 73 5.57 9.97 2.58
N GLU A 74 4.87 10.88 1.89
CA GLU A 74 3.64 10.57 1.20
C GLU A 74 3.92 9.93 -0.16
N VAL A 75 3.16 8.88 -0.45
CA VAL A 75 3.28 8.05 -1.65
C VAL A 75 1.89 7.71 -2.17
N VAL A 76 1.74 7.80 -3.49
CA VAL A 76 0.55 7.31 -4.21
C VAL A 76 0.96 6.06 -4.98
N PRO A 77 0.24 4.93 -4.85
CA PRO A 77 0.58 3.70 -5.55
C PRO A 77 0.65 3.87 -7.07
N GLY A 78 1.62 3.20 -7.70
CA GLY A 78 1.88 3.31 -9.14
C GLY A 78 2.40 4.67 -9.62
N LYS A 79 2.58 5.67 -8.75
CA LYS A 79 3.03 7.03 -9.13
C LYS A 79 4.37 7.37 -8.48
N VAL A 80 5.35 7.74 -9.31
CA VAL A 80 6.63 8.25 -8.84
C VAL A 80 6.42 9.56 -8.10
N SER A 81 6.84 9.60 -6.83
CA SER A 81 6.77 10.77 -5.98
C SER A 81 8.12 11.48 -5.98
N ARG A 82 8.10 12.81 -6.05
CA ARG A 82 9.30 13.67 -6.00
C ARG A 82 9.05 14.78 -5.00
N PHE A 83 10.02 15.03 -4.13
CA PHE A 83 9.88 16.02 -3.07
C PHE A 83 11.22 16.72 -2.78
N PRO A 84 11.20 17.98 -2.32
CA PRO A 84 12.40 18.63 -1.83
C PRO A 84 12.84 18.00 -0.51
N THR A 85 14.15 17.86 -0.30
CA THR A 85 14.70 17.45 0.99
C THR A 85 15.07 18.66 1.85
N ARG A 86 15.26 18.44 3.15
CA ARG A 86 15.52 19.51 4.14
C ARG A 86 16.66 20.46 3.77
N TYR A 87 17.66 19.98 3.04
CA TYR A 87 18.86 20.76 2.67
C TYR A 87 18.84 21.22 1.21
N GLY A 88 17.65 21.33 0.60
CA GLY A 88 17.48 21.82 -0.77
C GLY A 88 17.83 20.82 -1.87
N GLY A 89 18.01 19.54 -1.50
CA GLY A 89 18.18 18.44 -2.45
C GLY A 89 16.85 17.85 -2.90
N LYS A 90 16.89 16.70 -3.57
CA LYS A 90 15.72 15.98 -4.10
C LYS A 90 15.55 14.62 -3.43
N GLY A 91 14.30 14.24 -3.23
CA GLY A 91 13.85 12.90 -2.90
C GLY A 91 13.01 12.34 -4.05
N ILE A 92 13.16 11.05 -4.34
CA ILE A 92 12.41 10.35 -5.37
C ILE A 92 12.03 8.98 -4.84
N PHE A 93 10.74 8.68 -4.75
CA PHE A 93 10.23 7.35 -4.43
C PHE A 93 9.50 6.77 -5.65
N LYS A 94 9.90 5.57 -6.06
CA LYS A 94 9.24 4.78 -7.10
C LYS A 94 8.53 3.59 -6.43
N PRO A 95 7.19 3.60 -6.34
CA PRO A 95 6.42 2.46 -5.85
C PRO A 95 6.57 1.25 -6.77
N GLY A 96 6.60 0.06 -6.18
CA GLY A 96 6.34 -1.20 -6.87
C GLY A 96 4.87 -1.57 -6.87
N LYS A 97 4.58 -2.85 -7.12
CA LYS A 97 3.26 -3.44 -6.91
C LYS A 97 3.01 -3.62 -5.41
N TRP A 98 1.89 -3.10 -4.91
CA TRP A 98 1.44 -3.30 -3.54
C TRP A 98 0.37 -4.38 -3.51
N THR A 99 0.21 -5.01 -2.34
CA THR A 99 -0.79 -6.05 -2.14
C THR A 99 -1.61 -5.72 -0.91
N VAL A 100 -2.93 -5.81 -1.01
CA VAL A 100 -3.85 -5.82 0.13
C VAL A 100 -4.52 -7.18 0.14
N SER A 101 -4.42 -7.91 1.26
CA SER A 101 -5.15 -9.15 1.45
C SER A 101 -6.01 -9.10 2.70
N TYR A 102 -7.20 -9.69 2.61
CA TYR A 102 -8.15 -9.78 3.71
C TYR A 102 -8.71 -11.20 3.84
N ASP A 103 -8.67 -11.74 5.06
CA ASP A 103 -9.36 -12.97 5.43
C ASP A 103 -10.57 -12.64 6.32
N PRO A 104 -11.81 -12.75 5.81
CA PRO A 104 -13.01 -12.46 6.60
C PRO A 104 -13.22 -13.40 7.79
N SER A 105 -12.75 -14.64 7.71
CA SER A 105 -12.93 -15.64 8.77
C SER A 105 -12.06 -15.35 10.00
N LEU A 106 -10.90 -14.75 9.77
CA LEU A 106 -9.95 -14.35 10.82
C LEU A 106 -10.01 -12.85 11.12
N ARG A 107 -10.72 -12.08 10.29
CA ARG A 107 -10.69 -10.61 10.25
C ARG A 107 -9.27 -10.07 10.10
N GLU A 108 -8.42 -10.81 9.40
CA GLU A 108 -7.00 -10.47 9.25
C GLU A 108 -6.80 -9.62 8.01
N LEU A 109 -6.27 -8.40 8.20
CA LEU A 109 -5.86 -7.50 7.13
C LEU A 109 -4.34 -7.54 7.02
N SER A 110 -3.84 -7.80 5.82
CA SER A 110 -2.43 -7.70 5.49
C SER A 110 -2.19 -6.74 4.34
N VAL A 111 -1.17 -5.89 4.46
CA VAL A 111 -0.74 -4.93 3.45
C VAL A 111 0.75 -5.09 3.21
N GLU A 112 1.12 -5.27 1.94
CA GLU A 112 2.49 -5.22 1.46
C GLU A 112 2.70 -3.91 0.70
N VAL A 113 3.55 -3.04 1.25
CA VAL A 113 3.94 -1.76 0.66
C VAL A 113 5.34 -1.90 0.09
N VAL A 114 5.47 -1.76 -1.23
CA VAL A 114 6.75 -1.93 -1.94
C VAL A 114 7.22 -0.59 -2.50
N ILE A 115 8.42 -0.19 -2.11
CA ILE A 115 9.18 0.88 -2.77
C ILE A 115 10.36 0.21 -3.48
N GLU A 116 10.21 -0.01 -4.79
CA GLU A 116 11.22 -0.65 -5.63
C GLU A 116 12.53 0.13 -5.67
N HIS A 117 12.43 1.46 -5.62
CA HIS A 117 13.58 2.33 -5.62
C HIS A 117 13.25 3.62 -4.91
N PHE A 118 14.16 4.06 -4.05
CA PHE A 118 14.20 5.43 -3.60
C PHE A 118 15.61 6.02 -3.68
N HIS A 119 15.64 7.34 -3.82
CA HIS A 119 16.83 8.17 -3.68
C HIS A 119 16.48 9.39 -2.84
N MET A 120 17.37 9.80 -1.94
CA MET A 120 17.19 10.98 -1.12
C MET A 120 18.52 11.70 -0.87
N ASP A 121 18.59 12.97 -1.26
CA ASP A 121 19.68 13.85 -0.87
C ASP A 121 19.58 14.18 0.62
N LEU A 122 20.60 13.83 1.39
CA LEU A 122 20.65 14.05 2.84
C LEU A 122 21.32 15.36 3.20
N LYS A 123 22.49 15.66 2.63
CA LYS A 123 23.30 16.87 2.81
C LYS A 123 24.09 17.10 1.52
N PRO A 124 24.72 18.27 1.31
CA PRO A 124 25.60 18.44 0.15
C PRO A 124 26.65 17.32 0.06
N GLY A 125 26.65 16.59 -1.07
CA GLY A 125 27.53 15.44 -1.31
C GLY A 125 27.17 14.15 -0.57
N GLN A 126 25.98 14.06 0.04
CA GLN A 126 25.48 12.87 0.72
C GLN A 126 24.10 12.48 0.22
N SER A 127 23.92 11.21 -0.09
CA SER A 127 22.62 10.65 -0.48
C SER A 127 22.41 9.26 0.13
N LEU A 128 21.14 8.87 0.17
CA LEU A 128 20.71 7.52 0.49
C LEU A 128 19.94 6.98 -0.71
N GLU A 129 20.27 5.78 -1.14
CA GLU A 129 19.52 5.04 -2.15
C GLU A 129 19.12 3.67 -1.62
N GLY A 130 18.04 3.11 -2.15
CA GLY A 130 17.62 1.81 -1.69
C GLY A 130 16.25 1.37 -2.19
N SER A 131 15.74 0.33 -1.52
CA SER A 131 14.41 -0.24 -1.70
C SER A 131 13.89 -0.70 -0.35
N THR A 132 12.58 -0.69 -0.17
CA THR A 132 11.91 -1.26 1.02
C THR A 132 10.71 -2.09 0.60
N THR A 133 10.49 -3.18 1.34
CA THR A 133 9.22 -3.88 1.39
C THR A 133 8.76 -3.93 2.83
N ASP A 134 7.62 -3.31 3.10
CA ASP A 134 6.97 -3.27 4.40
C ASP A 134 5.74 -4.18 4.39
N PHE A 135 5.67 -5.08 5.37
CA PHE A 135 4.53 -5.94 5.63
C PHE A 135 3.84 -5.49 6.91
N LEU A 136 2.54 -5.22 6.83
CA LEU A 136 1.69 -4.86 7.95
C LEU A 136 0.57 -5.90 8.00
N SER A 137 0.48 -6.68 9.08
CA SER A 137 -0.49 -7.79 9.13
C SER A 137 -1.06 -7.97 10.53
N GLY A 138 -2.39 -8.14 10.61
CA GLY A 138 -3.05 -8.47 11.87
C GLY A 138 -4.56 -8.21 11.86
N PRO A 139 -5.24 -8.47 12.99
CA PRO A 139 -6.69 -8.43 13.04
C PRO A 139 -7.25 -7.01 13.02
N VAL A 140 -8.41 -6.88 12.38
CA VAL A 140 -9.27 -5.68 12.41
C VAL A 140 -10.42 -5.92 13.39
N SER A 141 -10.66 -4.94 14.27
CA SER A 141 -11.71 -4.97 15.30
C SER A 141 -13.11 -5.16 14.70
N GLU A 142 -14.05 -5.64 15.53
CA GLU A 142 -15.41 -5.98 15.09
C GLU A 142 -16.16 -4.86 14.37
N ASP A 143 -15.95 -3.65 14.84
CA ASP A 143 -16.55 -2.40 14.39
C ASP A 143 -15.76 -1.68 13.29
N TYR A 144 -14.67 -2.28 12.78
CA TYR A 144 -13.80 -1.71 11.75
C TYR A 144 -13.20 -0.35 12.13
N THR A 145 -12.85 -0.14 13.40
CA THR A 145 -12.23 1.11 13.87
C THR A 145 -10.77 0.97 14.30
N VAL A 146 -10.31 -0.25 14.59
CA VAL A 146 -8.95 -0.55 15.07
C VAL A 146 -8.35 -1.68 14.24
N TRP A 147 -7.08 -1.54 13.87
CA TRP A 147 -6.30 -2.58 13.22
C TRP A 147 -4.97 -2.74 13.97
N GLU A 148 -4.76 -3.91 14.57
CA GLU A 148 -3.56 -4.23 15.34
C GLU A 148 -2.57 -5.00 14.47
N ALA A 149 -1.61 -4.30 13.87
CA ALA A 149 -0.69 -4.89 12.89
C ALA A 149 0.68 -5.21 13.51
N ASP A 150 1.19 -6.40 13.22
CA ASP A 150 2.62 -6.68 13.18
C ASP A 150 3.21 -6.02 11.92
N TRP A 151 4.13 -5.10 12.13
CA TRP A 151 4.92 -4.45 11.09
C TRP A 151 6.28 -5.13 10.98
N PHE A 152 6.64 -5.53 9.77
CA PHE A 152 7.95 -6.06 9.41
C PHE A 152 8.49 -5.37 8.15
N SER A 153 9.75 -4.96 8.14
CA SER A 153 10.39 -4.31 6.99
C SER A 153 11.59 -5.11 6.50
N LYS A 154 11.75 -5.18 5.18
CA LYS A 154 12.97 -5.60 4.50
C LYS A 154 13.54 -4.43 3.73
N GLU A 155 14.76 -4.04 4.04
CA GLU A 155 15.39 -2.88 3.42
C GLU A 155 16.73 -3.25 2.78
N LYS A 156 16.99 -2.66 1.61
CA LYS A 156 18.33 -2.60 1.01
C LYS A 156 18.71 -1.14 0.88
N LEU A 157 19.83 -0.76 1.51
CA LEU A 157 20.27 0.62 1.62
C LEU A 157 21.70 0.76 1.14
N VAL A 158 21.98 1.85 0.42
CA VAL A 158 23.32 2.28 0.05
C VAL A 158 23.45 3.76 0.40
N GLY A 159 24.37 4.07 1.31
CA GLY A 159 24.69 5.45 1.68
C GLY A 159 25.90 5.94 0.89
N PHE A 160 25.81 7.16 0.36
CA PHE A 160 26.91 7.84 -0.31
C PHE A 160 27.42 8.99 0.55
N THR A 161 28.74 9.09 0.69
CA THR A 161 29.40 10.15 1.48
C THR A 161 30.49 10.86 0.65
N PRO A 162 30.84 12.12 0.99
CA PRO A 162 31.86 12.88 0.26
C PRO A 162 33.27 12.32 0.42
N GLU A 163 33.57 11.68 1.55
CA GLU A 163 34.85 11.03 1.80
C GLU A 163 34.83 9.63 1.19
N ARG A 164 35.87 9.26 0.43
CA ARG A 164 36.06 7.91 -0.09
C ARG A 164 36.33 6.94 1.07
N LYS A 165 35.27 6.44 1.67
CA LYS A 165 35.27 5.24 2.52
C LYS A 165 34.43 4.20 1.79
N GLU A 166 34.90 2.97 1.73
CA GLU A 166 34.04 1.86 1.32
C GLU A 166 32.90 1.81 2.34
N VAL A 167 31.71 2.27 1.93
CA VAL A 167 30.50 2.02 2.68
C VAL A 167 30.16 0.56 2.39
N PRO A 168 30.24 -0.35 3.37
CA PRO A 168 29.92 -1.74 3.12
C PRO A 168 28.50 -1.83 2.56
N GLU A 169 28.29 -2.75 1.61
CA GLU A 169 26.95 -3.11 1.17
C GLU A 169 26.14 -3.48 2.42
N THR A 170 25.08 -2.71 2.70
CA THR A 170 24.27 -2.97 3.88
C THR A 170 23.58 -4.31 3.68
N LYS A 171 23.81 -5.25 4.60
CA LYS A 171 23.02 -6.49 4.67
C LYS A 171 21.54 -6.12 4.75
N GLU A 172 20.67 -6.97 4.21
CA GLU A 172 19.22 -6.81 4.33
C GLU A 172 18.86 -6.56 5.79
N LEU A 173 18.34 -5.36 6.07
CA LEU A 173 17.91 -4.99 7.42
C LEU A 173 16.51 -5.53 7.63
N GLN A 174 16.31 -6.15 8.78
CA GLN A 174 15.02 -6.66 9.22
C GLN A 174 14.58 -5.89 10.45
N PHE A 175 13.46 -5.18 10.33
CA PHE A 175 12.82 -4.48 11.43
C PHE A 175 11.50 -5.17 11.75
N ARG A 176 11.14 -5.23 13.04
CA ARG A 176 9.84 -5.76 13.49
C ARG A 176 9.29 -4.95 14.66
N LYS A 177 8.02 -4.58 14.59
CA LYS A 177 7.32 -3.83 15.63
C LYS A 177 5.81 -4.10 15.57
N LYS A 178 5.09 -3.99 16.69
CA LYS A 178 3.63 -3.88 16.68
C LYS A 178 3.18 -2.43 16.57
N VAL A 179 2.20 -2.16 15.70
CA VAL A 179 1.60 -0.85 15.49
C VAL A 179 0.08 -0.98 15.52
N ILE A 180 -0.59 0.04 16.03
CA ILE A 180 -2.06 0.06 16.13
C ILE A 180 -2.51 1.18 15.21
N PHE A 181 -3.35 0.88 14.23
CA PHE A 181 -4.00 1.89 13.41
C PHE A 181 -5.40 2.15 13.95
N ARG A 182 -5.80 3.42 13.94
CA ARG A 182 -7.19 3.83 14.10
C ARG A 182 -7.72 4.42 12.81
N LYS A 183 -8.97 4.08 12.51
CA LYS A 183 -9.72 4.74 11.46
C LYS A 183 -10.04 6.17 11.89
N GLU A 184 -9.67 7.14 11.06
CA GLU A 184 -10.00 8.54 11.27
C GLU A 184 -11.52 8.72 11.12
N GLN A 185 -12.17 9.28 12.14
CA GLN A 185 -13.60 9.56 12.06
C GLN A 185 -13.81 10.71 11.09
N GLN A 186 -14.69 10.52 10.10
CA GLN A 186 -15.12 11.64 9.26
C GLN A 186 -15.81 12.67 10.17
N THR A 187 -15.16 13.81 10.37
CA THR A 187 -15.80 14.92 11.06
C THR A 187 -16.82 15.49 10.10
N THR A 188 -18.09 15.15 10.28
CA THR A 188 -19.17 15.84 9.58
C THR A 188 -19.25 17.23 10.18
N GLU A 189 -18.62 18.21 9.53
CA GLU A 189 -18.92 19.62 9.82
C GLU A 189 -20.43 19.82 9.62
N ARG A 190 -21.12 20.15 10.72
CA ARG A 190 -22.54 20.51 10.72
C ARG A 190 -22.71 21.99 10.49
#